data_AF-A0A5C7V2L7-F1
#
_entry.id   AF-A0A5C7V2L7-F1
#
_cell.length_a   1.000
_cell.length_b   1.000
_cell.length_c   1.000
_cell.angle_alpha   90.00
_cell.angle_beta   90.00
_cell.angle_gamma   90.00
#
_symmetry.space_group_name_H-M   'P 1'
#
loop_
_entity.id
_entity.type
_entity.pdbx_description
1 polymer ?
#
loop_
_entity_poly.entity_id
_entity_poly.type
_entity_poly.pdbx_seq_one_letter_code
_entity_poly.pdbx_strand_id
1 'polypeptide(L)'
;MAIRKDANTLTTAERAEFVAAIQELKAEGIYDQFVLRHANAIMNAIHRCPAFLPWHRRFIYDLELELQRVSGNPNLGIPYWNWPAGGASASMWDNDLLGGDGDAGGVVRTGPFRAGQWTVINSSGVPAGPLMREFGQNGLPTLPTQAEIDQVMAVTPYDTPPWNMSSNPSFRNQLEGWIGPNLHNRGHVWVGGSMLPMTSPNDPVFFMNHCMVDKIWHEWQIRFPNQGYLPANGGPFGQNLTDAMNNTPSGQVGSRPIDVLDSAALGIVYDDAVVQPPPQIPLIVVGAAPVQADIATAGETDVFRFEVPTFGPHTMFTTGPSDTFMTLFGPNDPNVEVTSDDDAGENFNAQIIRNLSAGTYYLRIRLFSPNATGNYAVAVRSDGAPPNPIPELIVDGASIDAAISAANESDVYRFNIAAEAVYTIETSGTTDTFMTLHGPDSEIPEIDRNDDGGVSFNARIQRQLAPGEYFARVRHYSANGTGSYSIRVIQG
;
A
#
# COMPACT_ATOMS: atom_id res chain seq x y z
N MET A 1 -15.08 10.64 -11.32
CA MET A 1 -14.06 9.56 -11.27
C MET A 1 -13.31 9.68 -12.57
N ALA A 2 -12.03 10.04 -12.54
CA ALA A 2 -11.26 10.26 -13.75
C ALA A 2 -10.93 8.93 -14.45
N ILE A 3 -11.27 8.82 -15.73
CA ILE A 3 -10.95 7.64 -16.55
C ILE A 3 -9.78 8.00 -17.46
N ARG A 4 -8.58 7.52 -17.14
CA ARG A 4 -7.36 7.72 -17.91
C ARG A 4 -7.23 6.61 -18.95
N LYS A 5 -7.17 6.99 -20.22
CA LYS A 5 -7.13 6.07 -21.36
C LYS A 5 -5.80 6.12 -22.10
N ASP A 6 -5.47 5.08 -22.86
CA ASP A 6 -4.37 5.18 -23.83
C ASP A 6 -4.67 6.32 -24.82
N ALA A 7 -3.75 7.28 -24.94
CA ALA A 7 -3.92 8.42 -25.83
C ALA A 7 -4.19 8.00 -27.30
N ASN A 8 -3.71 6.82 -27.71
CA ASN A 8 -3.93 6.30 -29.06
C ASN A 8 -5.33 5.72 -29.28
N THR A 9 -6.04 5.34 -28.22
CA THR A 9 -7.38 4.71 -28.32
C THR A 9 -8.52 5.71 -28.16
N LEU A 10 -8.21 6.97 -27.80
CA LEU A 10 -9.20 8.04 -27.68
C LEU A 10 -10.00 8.23 -28.97
N THR A 11 -11.32 8.31 -28.80
CA THR A 11 -12.23 8.71 -29.87
C THR A 11 -12.03 10.18 -30.26
N THR A 12 -12.48 10.56 -31.45
CA THR A 12 -12.42 11.96 -31.92
C THR A 12 -13.11 12.94 -30.95
N ALA A 13 -14.20 12.51 -30.30
CA ALA A 13 -14.91 13.36 -29.34
C ALA A 13 -14.09 13.58 -28.05
N GLU A 14 -13.46 12.52 -27.53
CA GLU A 14 -12.59 12.61 -26.34
C GLU A 14 -11.34 13.45 -26.61
N ARG A 15 -10.74 13.31 -27.80
CA ARG A 15 -9.61 14.16 -28.24
C ARG A 15 -10.01 15.64 -28.26
N ALA A 16 -11.14 15.95 -28.89
CA ALA A 16 -11.65 17.32 -28.97
C ALA A 16 -11.97 17.90 -27.59
N GLU A 17 -12.59 17.13 -26.69
CA GLU A 17 -12.89 17.55 -25.31
C GLU A 17 -11.60 17.85 -24.52
N PHE A 18 -10.62 16.95 -24.57
CA PHE A 18 -9.34 17.13 -23.88
C PHE A 18 -8.59 18.38 -24.39
N VAL A 19 -8.48 18.53 -25.71
CA VAL A 19 -7.81 19.70 -26.33
C VAL A 19 -8.51 21.00 -25.94
N ALA A 20 -9.84 21.04 -26.02
CA ALA A 20 -10.61 22.22 -25.64
C ALA A 20 -10.40 22.59 -24.18
N ALA A 21 -10.41 21.62 -23.26
CA ALA A 21 -10.18 21.85 -21.84
C ALA A 21 -8.76 22.39 -21.56
N ILE A 22 -7.72 21.84 -22.20
CA ILE A 22 -6.34 22.35 -22.05
C ILE A 22 -6.22 23.78 -22.57
N GLN A 23 -6.82 24.09 -23.72
CA GLN A 23 -6.79 25.44 -24.29
C GLN A 23 -7.55 26.44 -23.42
N GLU A 24 -8.67 26.04 -22.82
CA GLU A 24 -9.42 26.88 -21.87
C GLU A 24 -8.58 27.19 -20.62
N LEU A 25 -7.96 26.17 -20.00
CA LEU A 25 -7.06 26.39 -18.85
C LEU A 25 -5.87 27.30 -19.20
N LYS A 26 -5.38 27.22 -20.43
CA LYS A 26 -4.32 28.13 -20.91
C LYS A 26 -4.83 29.55 -21.07
N ALA A 27 -6.04 29.74 -21.59
CA ALA A 27 -6.68 31.05 -21.74
C ALA A 27 -6.99 31.70 -20.38
N GLU A 28 -7.38 30.92 -19.37
CA GLU A 28 -7.57 31.38 -17.98
C GLU A 28 -6.24 31.66 -17.24
N GLY A 29 -5.09 31.30 -17.82
CA GLY A 29 -3.77 31.41 -17.19
C GLY A 29 -3.51 30.36 -16.10
N ILE A 30 -4.43 29.41 -15.91
CA ILE A 30 -4.32 28.34 -14.91
C ILE A 30 -3.28 27.31 -15.33
N TYR A 31 -3.22 26.95 -16.61
CA TYR A 31 -2.21 26.01 -17.12
C TYR A 31 -0.78 26.49 -16.81
N ASP A 32 -0.54 27.80 -16.92
CA ASP A 32 0.76 28.40 -16.61
C ASP A 32 1.14 28.26 -15.14
N GLN A 33 0.17 28.20 -14.22
CA GLN A 33 0.45 27.92 -12.81
C GLN A 33 0.98 26.50 -12.60
N PHE A 34 0.54 25.52 -13.40
CA PHE A 34 1.09 24.17 -13.35
C PHE A 34 2.52 24.14 -13.87
N VAL A 35 2.82 24.84 -14.96
CA VAL A 35 4.19 25.01 -15.47
C VAL A 35 5.09 25.63 -14.39
N LEU A 36 4.63 26.71 -13.74
CA LEU A 36 5.39 27.41 -12.70
C LEU A 36 5.58 26.58 -11.43
N ARG A 37 4.58 25.79 -11.04
CA ARG A 37 4.67 24.91 -9.88
C ARG A 37 5.77 23.87 -10.06
N HIS A 38 5.83 23.23 -11.22
CA HIS A 38 6.91 22.29 -11.51
C HIS A 38 8.25 23.03 -11.68
N ALA A 39 8.29 24.11 -12.46
CA ALA A 39 9.52 24.85 -12.76
C ALA A 39 10.22 25.44 -11.53
N ASN A 40 9.47 25.79 -10.49
CA ASN A 40 9.99 26.38 -9.26
C ASN A 40 10.06 25.40 -8.09
N ALA A 41 9.74 24.12 -8.30
CA ALA A 41 9.98 23.08 -7.31
C ALA A 41 11.48 22.77 -7.19
N ILE A 42 11.88 22.29 -6.03
CA ILE A 42 13.28 21.88 -5.80
C ILE A 42 13.53 20.57 -6.53
N MET A 43 14.49 20.55 -7.47
CA MET A 43 14.83 19.38 -8.30
C MET A 43 14.91 18.08 -7.49
N ASN A 44 15.74 18.04 -6.44
CA ASN A 44 15.94 16.84 -5.62
C ASN A 44 14.83 16.60 -4.58
N ALA A 45 13.74 17.36 -4.62
CA ALA A 45 12.58 17.18 -3.76
C ALA A 45 11.36 16.63 -4.50
N ILE A 46 11.36 16.69 -5.84
CA ILE A 46 10.30 16.16 -6.70
C ILE A 46 10.81 15.22 -7.79
N HIS A 47 12.13 15.16 -8.00
CA HIS A 47 12.84 14.19 -8.82
C HIS A 47 14.02 13.65 -8.03
N ARG A 48 14.58 12.53 -8.48
CA ARG A 48 15.80 11.92 -7.94
C ARG A 48 15.63 11.55 -6.48
N CYS A 49 14.40 11.29 -6.06
CA CYS A 49 14.02 11.18 -4.66
C CYS A 49 12.73 10.34 -4.52
N PRO A 50 12.46 9.77 -3.34
CA PRO A 50 11.26 8.97 -3.09
C PRO A 50 9.94 9.65 -3.44
N ALA A 51 9.83 10.96 -3.20
CA ALA A 51 8.60 11.70 -3.45
C ALA A 51 8.27 11.87 -4.95
N PHE A 52 9.14 11.46 -5.88
CA PHE A 52 8.91 11.57 -7.32
C PHE A 52 7.53 11.05 -7.76
N LEU A 53 7.18 9.82 -7.40
CA LEU A 53 5.90 9.21 -7.80
C LEU A 53 4.68 9.89 -7.14
N PRO A 54 4.58 10.02 -5.80
CA PRO A 54 3.42 10.66 -5.18
C PRO A 54 3.29 12.15 -5.53
N TRP A 55 4.41 12.87 -5.69
CA TRP A 55 4.36 14.28 -6.08
C TRP A 55 3.73 14.46 -7.46
N HIS A 56 4.16 13.66 -8.44
CA HIS A 56 3.62 13.72 -9.79
C HIS A 56 2.18 13.22 -9.84
N ARG A 57 1.81 12.15 -9.13
CA ARG A 57 0.40 11.74 -9.00
C ARG A 57 -0.47 12.90 -8.49
N ARG A 58 -0.01 13.59 -7.44
CA ARG A 58 -0.73 14.75 -6.90
C ARG A 58 -0.82 15.90 -7.90
N PHE A 59 0.28 16.18 -8.60
CA PHE A 59 0.36 17.25 -9.60
C PHE A 59 -0.60 17.03 -10.78
N ILE A 60 -0.67 15.79 -11.29
CA ILE A 60 -1.58 15.41 -12.37
C ILE A 60 -3.03 15.44 -11.88
N TYR A 61 -3.30 14.94 -10.67
CA TYR A 61 -4.64 14.96 -10.08
C TYR A 61 -5.19 16.40 -9.96
N ASP A 62 -4.35 17.35 -9.54
CA ASP A 62 -4.76 18.76 -9.46
C ASP A 62 -5.11 19.35 -10.83
N LEU A 63 -4.36 19.01 -11.89
CA LEU A 63 -4.69 19.45 -13.25
C LEU A 63 -5.99 18.81 -13.73
N GLU A 64 -6.17 17.52 -13.43
CA GLU A 64 -7.35 16.75 -13.81
C GLU A 64 -8.63 17.34 -13.21
N LEU A 65 -8.59 17.81 -11.96
CA LEU A 65 -9.72 18.54 -11.36
C LEU A 65 -10.04 19.85 -12.10
N GLU A 66 -9.03 20.60 -12.53
CA GLU A 66 -9.24 21.83 -13.31
C GLU A 66 -9.80 21.54 -14.71
N LEU A 67 -9.33 20.47 -15.36
CA LEU A 67 -9.86 20.00 -16.65
C LEU A 67 -11.34 19.60 -16.52
N GLN A 68 -11.70 18.88 -15.45
CA GLN A 68 -13.09 18.51 -15.15
C GLN A 68 -13.95 19.75 -14.88
N ARG A 69 -13.40 20.77 -14.21
CA ARG A 69 -14.10 22.03 -13.95
C ARG A 69 -14.44 22.76 -15.25
N VAL A 70 -13.48 22.94 -16.16
CA VAL A 70 -13.71 23.71 -17.40
C VAL A 70 -14.50 22.92 -18.45
N SER A 71 -14.37 21.60 -18.49
CA SER A 71 -15.17 20.75 -19.39
C SER A 71 -16.60 20.53 -18.88
N GLY A 72 -16.83 20.63 -17.56
CA GLY A 72 -18.07 20.20 -16.92
C GLY A 72 -18.24 18.68 -16.86
N ASN A 73 -17.23 17.91 -17.27
CA ASN A 73 -17.24 16.46 -17.29
C ASN A 73 -16.43 15.91 -16.10
N PRO A 74 -17.08 15.39 -15.04
CA PRO A 74 -16.38 14.86 -13.85
C PRO A 74 -15.65 13.54 -14.10
N ASN A 75 -15.74 12.99 -15.31
CA ASN A 75 -15.06 11.76 -15.73
C ASN A 75 -13.91 12.01 -16.70
N LEU A 76 -13.69 13.26 -17.13
CA LEU A 76 -12.55 13.61 -17.97
C LEU A 76 -11.26 13.26 -17.20
N GLY A 77 -10.52 12.29 -17.74
CA GLY A 77 -9.21 11.89 -17.26
C GLY A 77 -8.12 12.28 -18.25
N ILE A 78 -6.93 12.57 -17.76
CA ILE A 78 -5.77 12.83 -18.61
C ILE A 78 -5.33 11.49 -19.22
N PRO A 79 -5.26 11.36 -20.55
CA PRO A 79 -4.83 10.12 -21.18
C PRO A 79 -3.35 9.83 -20.89
N TYR A 80 -2.95 8.56 -20.87
CA TYR A 80 -1.54 8.18 -20.70
C TYR A 80 -0.86 7.90 -22.05
N TRP A 81 0.44 8.16 -22.10
CA TRP A 81 1.29 7.86 -23.24
C TRP A 81 1.86 6.45 -23.13
N ASN A 82 1.24 5.49 -23.82
CA ASN A 82 1.73 4.12 -23.91
C ASN A 82 3.03 4.06 -24.74
N TRP A 83 4.19 4.24 -24.10
CA TRP A 83 5.48 4.35 -24.79
C TRP A 83 5.77 3.24 -25.81
N PRO A 84 5.52 1.94 -25.52
CA PRO A 84 5.71 0.85 -26.49
C PRO A 84 4.99 1.06 -27.84
N ALA A 85 3.83 1.73 -27.83
CA ALA A 85 3.03 2.05 -29.02
C ALA A 85 3.04 3.55 -29.34
N GLY A 86 3.97 4.31 -28.75
CA GLY A 86 3.93 5.76 -28.65
C GLY A 86 4.91 6.51 -29.54
N GLY A 87 5.56 5.83 -30.49
CA GLY A 87 6.57 6.41 -31.38
C GLY A 87 6.04 7.52 -32.30
N ALA A 88 6.90 8.08 -33.15
CA ALA A 88 6.60 9.26 -33.97
C ALA A 88 5.39 9.12 -34.92
N SER A 89 4.99 7.89 -35.26
CA SER A 89 3.81 7.59 -36.09
C SER A 89 2.54 7.27 -35.29
N ALA A 90 2.58 7.35 -33.96
CA ALA A 90 1.44 7.06 -33.09
C ALA A 90 0.34 8.12 -33.27
N SER A 91 -0.93 7.69 -33.26
CA SER A 91 -2.08 8.56 -33.52
C SER A 91 -2.24 9.69 -32.51
N MET A 92 -1.67 9.57 -31.31
CA MET A 92 -1.70 10.66 -30.33
C MET A 92 -1.02 11.95 -30.83
N TRP A 93 -0.11 11.83 -31.81
CA TRP A 93 0.59 12.94 -32.46
C TRP A 93 -0.17 13.56 -33.64
N ASP A 94 -1.38 13.07 -33.93
CA ASP A 94 -2.21 13.62 -35.00
C ASP A 94 -2.65 15.07 -34.70
N ASN A 95 -3.07 15.76 -35.76
CA ASN A 95 -3.46 17.17 -35.73
C ASN A 95 -4.68 17.47 -34.85
N ASP A 96 -5.44 16.44 -34.46
CA ASP A 96 -6.63 16.57 -33.61
C ASP A 96 -6.33 16.36 -32.11
N LEU A 97 -5.10 15.99 -31.73
CA LEU A 97 -4.69 15.82 -30.33
C LEU A 97 -3.41 16.61 -29.98
N LEU A 98 -2.20 16.06 -30.13
CA LEU A 98 -0.97 16.74 -29.69
C LEU A 98 -0.25 17.54 -30.78
N GLY A 99 -0.50 17.24 -32.06
CA GLY A 99 0.42 17.64 -33.14
C GLY A 99 1.74 16.87 -33.11
N GLY A 100 2.45 16.87 -34.23
CA GLY A 100 3.63 16.03 -34.44
C GLY A 100 4.94 16.63 -33.93
N ASP A 101 6.02 16.15 -34.56
CA ASP A 101 7.39 16.61 -34.31
C ASP A 101 7.62 18.07 -34.76
N GLY A 102 8.75 18.64 -34.34
CA GLY A 102 9.21 19.94 -34.76
C GLY A 102 9.65 19.99 -36.24
N ASP A 103 9.71 21.19 -36.80
CA ASP A 103 10.43 21.43 -38.06
C ASP A 103 11.95 21.28 -37.88
N ALA A 104 12.76 21.59 -38.90
CA ALA A 104 14.22 21.48 -38.81
C ALA A 104 14.86 22.34 -37.69
N GLY A 105 14.12 23.34 -37.17
CA GLY A 105 14.52 24.13 -36.01
C GLY A 105 13.82 23.71 -34.71
N GLY A 106 13.16 22.54 -34.70
CA GLY A 106 12.44 21.99 -33.56
C GLY A 106 11.07 22.63 -33.31
N VAL A 107 10.59 23.57 -34.12
CA VAL A 107 9.34 24.29 -33.85
C VAL A 107 8.13 23.45 -34.24
N VAL A 108 7.19 23.22 -33.31
CA VAL A 108 5.95 22.49 -33.60
C VAL A 108 5.03 23.33 -34.49
N ARG A 109 4.70 22.80 -35.68
CA ARG A 109 3.86 23.49 -36.69
C ARG A 109 2.46 22.90 -36.85
N THR A 110 2.20 21.77 -36.21
CA THR A 110 1.01 20.93 -36.39
C THR A 110 0.22 20.79 -35.09
N GLY A 111 -1.05 20.40 -35.20
CA GLY A 111 -1.94 20.24 -34.06
C GLY A 111 -2.36 21.53 -33.34
N PRO A 112 -3.13 21.40 -32.24
CA PRO A 112 -3.69 22.54 -31.49
C PRO A 112 -2.64 23.34 -30.71
N PHE A 113 -1.46 22.75 -30.46
CA PHE A 113 -0.37 23.36 -29.68
C PHE A 113 0.78 23.92 -30.54
N ARG A 114 0.53 24.15 -31.83
CA ARG A 114 1.50 24.72 -32.77
C ARG A 114 1.88 26.17 -32.46
N ALA A 115 3.00 26.59 -33.03
CA ALA A 115 3.45 27.98 -33.02
C ALA A 115 2.33 28.96 -33.45
N GLY A 116 2.16 30.02 -32.66
CA GLY A 116 1.12 31.05 -32.89
C GLY A 116 -0.26 30.69 -32.32
N GLN A 117 -0.44 29.48 -31.76
CA GLN A 117 -1.63 29.09 -30.98
C GLN A 117 -1.27 28.77 -29.54
N TRP A 118 -0.07 28.23 -29.32
CA TRP A 118 0.45 27.91 -28.00
C TRP A 118 1.77 28.62 -27.75
N THR A 119 1.83 29.37 -26.65
CA THR A 119 3.03 30.09 -26.21
C THR A 119 3.54 29.46 -24.92
N VAL A 120 4.80 29.06 -24.94
CA VAL A 120 5.46 28.52 -23.74
C VAL A 120 5.93 29.65 -22.84
N ILE A 121 6.09 29.38 -21.55
CA ILE A 121 6.60 30.33 -20.56
C ILE A 121 7.89 29.83 -19.91
N ASN A 122 8.75 30.76 -19.49
CA ASN A 122 9.92 30.44 -18.65
C ASN A 122 9.53 30.30 -17.17
N SER A 123 10.51 29.99 -16.30
CA SER A 123 10.27 29.82 -14.85
C SER A 123 9.82 31.09 -14.11
N SER A 124 9.91 32.26 -14.74
CA SER A 124 9.37 33.54 -14.25
C SER A 124 7.98 33.86 -14.78
N GLY A 125 7.37 32.98 -15.58
CA GLY A 125 6.03 33.17 -16.15
C GLY A 125 6.01 34.07 -17.39
N VAL A 126 7.17 34.38 -17.96
CA VAL A 126 7.28 35.25 -19.13
C VAL A 126 7.23 34.41 -20.41
N PRO A 127 6.49 34.83 -21.46
CA PRO A 127 6.50 34.19 -22.76
C PRO A 127 7.92 33.92 -23.29
N ALA A 128 8.18 32.67 -23.66
CA ALA A 128 9.50 32.16 -24.03
C ALA A 128 9.54 31.53 -25.43
N GLY A 129 8.52 31.76 -26.25
CA GLY A 129 8.48 31.32 -27.65
C GLY A 129 7.41 30.26 -27.94
N PRO A 130 7.52 29.55 -29.08
CA PRO A 130 6.62 28.45 -29.43
C PRO A 130 7.01 27.15 -28.72
N LEU A 131 6.13 26.16 -28.77
CA LEU A 131 6.44 24.79 -28.37
C LEU A 131 7.52 24.19 -29.29
N MET A 132 8.46 23.44 -28.72
CA MET A 132 9.53 22.77 -29.45
C MET A 132 9.60 21.27 -29.17
N ARG A 133 9.83 20.45 -30.20
CA ARG A 133 10.01 18.99 -30.14
C ARG A 133 11.06 18.53 -31.15
N GLU A 134 11.77 17.46 -30.82
CA GLU A 134 12.84 16.86 -31.64
C GLU A 134 12.87 15.34 -31.41
N PHE A 135 11.92 14.62 -32.01
CA PHE A 135 11.70 13.20 -31.73
C PHE A 135 12.90 12.31 -32.00
N GLY A 136 13.26 11.50 -31.00
CA GLY A 136 14.36 10.54 -31.08
C GLY A 136 15.73 11.18 -31.28
N GLN A 137 15.83 12.51 -31.13
CA GLN A 137 17.10 13.21 -31.10
C GLN A 137 17.67 13.15 -29.68
N ASN A 138 18.76 13.86 -29.39
CA ASN A 138 19.33 13.94 -28.03
C ASN A 138 19.88 12.61 -27.45
N GLY A 139 20.26 11.66 -28.32
CA GLY A 139 20.99 10.45 -27.93
C GLY A 139 20.12 9.28 -27.47
N LEU A 140 18.78 9.43 -27.47
CA LEU A 140 17.82 8.36 -27.17
C LEU A 140 16.82 8.21 -28.33
N PRO A 141 17.13 7.39 -29.35
CA PRO A 141 16.32 7.30 -30.57
C PRO A 141 15.03 6.47 -30.41
N THR A 142 14.93 5.68 -29.35
CA THR A 142 13.80 4.77 -29.10
C THR A 142 13.09 5.11 -27.79
N LEU A 143 11.83 4.72 -27.71
CA LEU A 143 11.03 4.80 -26.49
C LEU A 143 11.19 3.53 -25.64
N PRO A 144 10.77 3.55 -24.36
CA PRO A 144 10.67 2.35 -23.55
C PRO A 144 9.81 1.24 -24.19
N THR A 145 10.29 0.01 -24.13
CA THR A 145 9.59 -1.18 -24.61
C THR A 145 8.79 -1.86 -23.50
N GLN A 146 7.83 -2.72 -23.85
CA GLN A 146 7.06 -3.48 -22.85
C GLN A 146 7.96 -4.36 -21.98
N ALA A 147 8.98 -5.01 -22.57
CA ALA A 147 9.91 -5.85 -21.82
C ALA A 147 10.72 -5.07 -20.77
N GLU A 148 11.09 -3.81 -21.08
CA GLU A 148 11.77 -2.93 -20.12
C GLU A 148 10.82 -2.48 -19.00
N ILE A 149 9.53 -2.24 -19.31
CA ILE A 149 8.51 -1.96 -18.30
C ILE A 149 8.34 -3.20 -17.40
N ASP A 150 8.19 -4.39 -17.98
CA ASP A 150 8.03 -5.65 -17.24
C ASP A 150 9.22 -5.93 -16.31
N GLN A 151 10.44 -5.59 -16.76
CA GLN A 151 11.65 -5.67 -15.94
C GLN A 151 11.55 -4.76 -14.71
N VAL A 152 11.19 -3.48 -14.88
CA VAL A 152 11.05 -2.54 -13.76
C VAL A 152 9.88 -2.92 -12.86
N MET A 153 8.80 -3.43 -13.43
CA MET A 153 7.61 -3.91 -12.71
C MET A 153 7.87 -5.13 -11.83
N ALA A 154 9.02 -5.80 -11.96
CA ALA A 154 9.44 -6.90 -11.08
C ALA A 154 10.31 -6.44 -9.90
N VAL A 155 10.68 -5.15 -9.85
CA VAL A 155 11.62 -4.64 -8.86
C VAL A 155 10.92 -4.34 -7.54
N THR A 156 11.50 -4.84 -6.45
CA THR A 156 11.19 -4.45 -5.07
C THR A 156 12.49 -4.12 -4.32
N PRO A 157 12.46 -3.27 -3.28
CA PRO A 157 11.29 -2.56 -2.73
C PRO A 157 10.94 -1.28 -3.51
N TYR A 158 9.96 -0.50 -3.03
CA TYR A 158 9.58 0.81 -3.59
C TYR A 158 10.80 1.70 -3.85
N ASP A 159 11.63 1.89 -2.82
CA ASP A 159 12.89 2.61 -2.89
C ASP A 159 13.83 2.15 -1.77
N THR A 160 15.11 2.51 -1.85
CA THR A 160 16.14 2.17 -0.85
C THR A 160 17.01 3.37 -0.49
N PRO A 161 17.68 3.37 0.68
CA PRO A 161 18.76 4.32 0.95
C PRO A 161 19.80 4.28 -0.18
N PRO A 162 20.41 5.42 -0.54
CA PRO A 162 20.35 6.72 0.13
C PRO A 162 19.20 7.64 -0.36
N TRP A 163 18.12 7.07 -0.90
CA TRP A 163 16.91 7.81 -1.31
C TRP A 163 17.19 8.80 -2.45
N ASN A 164 18.02 8.40 -3.42
CA ASN A 164 18.40 9.27 -4.52
C ASN A 164 18.67 8.51 -5.83
N MET A 165 19.37 9.13 -6.79
CA MET A 165 19.72 8.53 -8.09
C MET A 165 20.58 7.26 -7.98
N SER A 166 21.24 7.04 -6.85
CA SER A 166 22.09 5.87 -6.60
C SER A 166 21.36 4.74 -5.88
N SER A 167 20.08 4.89 -5.55
CA SER A 167 19.28 3.87 -4.85
C SER A 167 19.11 2.61 -5.70
N ASN A 168 19.56 1.47 -5.18
CA ASN A 168 19.52 0.16 -5.84
C ASN A 168 19.55 -0.98 -4.79
N PRO A 169 18.63 -1.97 -4.83
CA PRO A 169 17.44 -2.04 -5.70
C PRO A 169 16.42 -0.94 -5.37
N SER A 170 15.72 -0.42 -6.38
CA SER A 170 14.68 0.61 -6.20
C SER A 170 13.75 0.65 -7.41
N PHE A 171 12.47 0.36 -7.19
CA PHE A 171 11.43 0.49 -8.22
C PHE A 171 11.32 1.95 -8.67
N ARG A 172 11.20 2.89 -7.72
CA ARG A 172 11.09 4.33 -7.97
C ARG A 172 12.23 4.81 -8.86
N ASN A 173 13.47 4.46 -8.54
CA ASN A 173 14.65 4.97 -9.25
C ASN A 173 14.82 4.38 -10.65
N GLN A 174 14.41 3.11 -10.85
CA GLN A 174 14.41 2.48 -12.16
C GLN A 174 13.27 2.98 -13.05
N LEU A 175 12.09 3.22 -12.48
CA LEU A 175 10.96 3.84 -13.19
C LEU A 175 11.25 5.29 -13.56
N GLU A 176 11.84 6.07 -12.65
CA GLU A 176 12.29 7.43 -12.95
C GLU A 176 13.36 7.45 -14.05
N GLY A 177 14.27 6.47 -14.02
CA GLY A 177 15.19 6.19 -15.11
C GLY A 177 16.63 6.65 -14.89
N TRP A 178 17.11 6.61 -13.65
CA TRP A 178 18.53 6.85 -13.33
C TRP A 178 19.35 5.56 -13.27
N ILE A 179 18.69 4.43 -13.04
CA ILE A 179 19.23 3.07 -13.10
C ILE A 179 18.32 2.23 -14.00
N GLY A 180 18.88 1.18 -14.61
CA GLY A 180 18.11 0.26 -15.44
C GLY A 180 17.78 0.85 -16.81
N PRO A 181 16.61 0.53 -17.39
CA PRO A 181 16.33 0.83 -18.77
C PRO A 181 16.00 2.30 -19.03
N ASN A 182 16.03 3.20 -18.05
CA ASN A 182 15.75 4.62 -18.29
C ASN A 182 14.32 4.80 -18.87
N LEU A 183 13.27 4.64 -18.05
CA LEU A 183 11.88 4.72 -18.52
C LEU A 183 11.39 6.17 -18.65
N HIS A 184 10.96 6.81 -17.55
CA HIS A 184 10.42 8.18 -17.54
C HIS A 184 11.38 9.20 -18.19
N ASN A 185 12.65 9.18 -17.79
CA ASN A 185 13.67 10.09 -18.31
C ASN A 185 13.84 9.95 -19.83
N ARG A 186 13.69 8.74 -20.40
CA ARG A 186 13.77 8.50 -21.84
C ARG A 186 12.58 9.08 -22.58
N GLY A 187 11.38 9.09 -21.99
CA GLY A 187 10.22 9.81 -22.55
C GLY A 187 10.50 11.31 -22.72
N HIS A 188 11.06 11.95 -21.68
CA HIS A 188 11.47 13.36 -21.74
C HIS A 188 12.52 13.64 -22.81
N VAL A 189 13.60 12.85 -22.83
CA VAL A 189 14.71 13.06 -23.77
C VAL A 189 14.30 12.74 -25.20
N TRP A 190 13.49 11.69 -25.41
CA TRP A 190 13.02 11.31 -26.73
C TRP A 190 12.14 12.39 -27.36
N VAL A 191 11.28 13.07 -26.60
CA VAL A 191 10.50 14.20 -27.14
C VAL A 191 11.41 15.40 -27.44
N GLY A 192 12.40 15.65 -26.60
CA GLY A 192 13.33 16.77 -26.78
C GLY A 192 12.68 18.15 -26.62
N GLY A 193 13.39 19.19 -27.03
CA GLY A 193 12.87 20.57 -27.03
C GLY A 193 12.30 21.01 -25.69
N SER A 194 11.01 21.39 -25.70
CA SER A 194 10.30 21.90 -24.52
C SER A 194 10.10 20.87 -23.42
N MET A 195 10.26 19.56 -23.68
CA MET A 195 10.14 18.49 -22.66
C MET A 195 11.42 18.30 -21.81
N LEU A 196 12.53 18.95 -22.14
CA LEU A 196 13.81 18.79 -21.42
C LEU A 196 13.96 19.59 -20.10
N PRO A 197 13.61 20.90 -20.04
CA PRO A 197 13.84 21.70 -18.85
C PRO A 197 12.83 21.43 -17.73
N MET A 198 13.04 22.00 -16.53
CA MET A 198 12.01 22.01 -15.47
C MET A 198 10.73 22.76 -15.86
N THR A 199 10.72 23.47 -16.99
CA THR A 199 9.51 24.03 -17.60
C THR A 199 8.84 23.04 -18.56
N SER A 200 9.15 21.74 -18.48
CA SER A 200 8.61 20.67 -19.34
C SER A 200 7.08 20.56 -19.39
N PRO A 201 6.30 20.92 -18.35
CA PRO A 201 4.85 20.96 -18.48
C PRO A 201 4.33 21.96 -19.52
N ASN A 202 5.18 22.83 -20.10
CA ASN A 202 4.80 23.62 -21.26
C ASN A 202 4.34 22.76 -22.45
N ASP A 203 4.82 21.53 -22.57
CA ASP A 203 4.31 20.57 -23.54
C ASP A 203 3.18 19.74 -22.90
N PRO A 204 1.94 19.76 -23.43
CA PRO A 204 0.85 18.93 -22.89
C PRO A 204 1.16 17.42 -22.84
N VAL A 205 2.11 16.92 -23.65
CA VAL A 205 2.52 15.51 -23.55
C VAL A 205 3.22 15.18 -22.23
N PHE A 206 3.73 16.17 -21.49
CA PHE A 206 4.23 16.00 -20.12
C PHE A 206 3.24 15.23 -19.26
N PHE A 207 1.98 15.66 -19.26
CA PHE A 207 0.96 15.08 -18.40
C PHE A 207 0.61 13.65 -18.84
N MET A 208 0.64 13.37 -20.14
CA MET A 208 0.44 12.01 -20.65
C MET A 208 1.62 11.08 -20.33
N ASN A 209 2.85 11.60 -20.40
CA ASN A 209 4.07 10.88 -19.98
C ASN A 209 3.98 10.50 -18.50
N HIS A 210 3.61 11.45 -17.64
CA HIS A 210 3.47 11.19 -16.21
C HIS A 210 2.23 10.36 -15.84
N CYS A 211 1.16 10.36 -16.65
CA CYS A 211 0.06 9.41 -16.48
C CYS A 211 0.51 7.97 -16.78
N MET A 212 1.45 7.76 -17.70
CA MET A 212 2.04 6.43 -17.93
C MET A 212 2.90 6.00 -16.74
N VAL A 213 3.72 6.89 -16.20
CA VAL A 213 4.48 6.65 -14.96
C VAL A 213 3.53 6.30 -13.80
N ASP A 214 2.43 7.05 -13.67
CA ASP A 214 1.46 6.84 -12.61
C ASP A 214 0.68 5.53 -12.77
N LYS A 215 0.36 5.13 -14.01
CA LYS A 215 -0.23 3.83 -14.34
C LYS A 215 0.69 2.69 -13.92
N ILE A 216 1.97 2.76 -14.28
CA ILE A 216 2.97 1.73 -13.90
C ILE A 216 3.08 1.66 -12.37
N TRP A 217 3.11 2.79 -11.66
CA TRP A 217 3.12 2.78 -10.21
C TRP A 217 1.84 2.18 -9.61
N HIS A 218 0.67 2.54 -10.13
CA HIS A 218 -0.61 1.95 -9.73
C HIS A 218 -0.62 0.42 -9.89
N GLU A 219 -0.20 -0.08 -11.05
CA GLU A 219 -0.11 -1.52 -11.33
C GLU A 219 0.92 -2.20 -10.42
N TRP A 220 2.05 -1.54 -10.13
CA TRP A 220 3.05 -2.04 -9.19
C TRP A 220 2.48 -2.16 -7.77
N GLN A 221 1.67 -1.20 -7.33
CA GLN A 221 1.00 -1.24 -6.02
C GLN A 221 -0.03 -2.38 -5.95
N ILE A 222 -0.76 -2.66 -7.03
CA ILE A 222 -1.64 -3.83 -7.14
C ILE A 222 -0.83 -5.14 -7.11
N ARG A 223 0.32 -5.17 -7.78
CA ARG A 223 1.21 -6.34 -7.81
C ARG A 223 1.85 -6.59 -6.45
N PHE A 224 2.18 -5.55 -5.71
CA PHE A 224 2.90 -5.65 -4.45
C PHE A 224 2.19 -4.89 -3.31
N PRO A 225 0.99 -5.33 -2.90
CA PRO A 225 0.17 -4.60 -1.92
C PRO A 225 0.84 -4.48 -0.54
N ASN A 226 1.85 -5.32 -0.25
CA ASN A 226 2.56 -5.36 1.03
C ASN A 226 3.85 -4.52 1.06
N GLN A 227 4.31 -3.97 -0.06
CA GLN A 227 5.59 -3.22 -0.11
C GLN A 227 5.46 -1.81 0.46
N GLY A 228 4.33 -1.15 0.24
CA GLY A 228 4.09 0.23 0.70
C GLY A 228 5.05 1.26 0.09
N TYR A 229 5.03 2.47 0.65
CA TYR A 229 5.95 3.57 0.28
C TYR A 229 7.14 3.60 1.24
N LEU A 230 8.33 3.85 0.69
CA LEU A 230 9.57 4.06 1.46
C LEU A 230 10.25 5.36 1.05
N PRO A 231 10.88 6.10 1.98
CA PRO A 231 10.99 5.81 3.41
C PRO A 231 9.70 6.13 4.17
N ALA A 232 9.32 5.25 5.11
CA ALA A 232 8.23 5.55 6.04
C ALA A 232 8.63 6.70 6.99
N ASN A 233 9.87 6.67 7.47
CA ASN A 233 10.51 7.68 8.32
C ASN A 233 12.04 7.58 8.19
N GLY A 234 12.78 8.50 8.82
CA GLY A 234 14.25 8.46 8.88
C GLY A 234 14.97 8.86 7.59
N GLY A 235 14.24 9.12 6.50
CA GLY A 235 14.75 9.72 5.29
C GLY A 235 14.81 11.25 5.35
N PRO A 236 15.32 11.90 4.29
CA PRO A 236 15.36 13.36 4.20
C PRO A 236 13.97 13.99 4.36
N PHE A 237 13.90 15.17 4.98
CA PHE A 237 12.64 15.90 5.12
C PHE A 237 11.98 16.16 3.75
N GLY A 238 10.67 15.95 3.69
CA GLY A 238 9.88 16.06 2.46
C GLY A 238 9.83 14.76 1.64
N GLN A 239 10.57 13.72 2.08
CA GLN A 239 10.62 12.41 1.41
C GLN A 239 9.97 11.31 2.24
N ASN A 240 9.73 11.52 3.54
CA ASN A 240 9.09 10.51 4.37
C ASN A 240 7.58 10.45 4.09
N LEU A 241 6.98 9.29 4.39
CA LEU A 241 5.56 9.00 4.14
C LEU A 241 4.59 10.09 4.62
N THR A 242 4.89 10.73 5.74
CA THR A 242 4.05 11.76 6.37
C THR A 242 4.58 13.19 6.22
N ASP A 243 5.67 13.39 5.49
CA ASP A 243 6.20 14.73 5.26
C ASP A 243 5.40 15.43 4.16
N ALA A 244 5.24 16.75 4.28
CA ALA A 244 4.69 17.54 3.19
C ALA A 244 5.68 17.54 2.01
N MET A 245 5.19 17.20 0.82
CA MET A 245 6.00 17.23 -0.39
C MET A 245 6.23 18.68 -0.84
N ASN A 246 7.35 18.92 -1.53
CA ASN A 246 7.74 20.27 -1.91
C ASN A 246 6.73 20.91 -2.87
N ASN A 247 6.42 22.21 -2.74
CA ASN A 247 5.57 22.95 -3.68
C ASN A 247 4.22 22.29 -4.01
N THR A 248 3.61 21.58 -3.05
CA THR A 248 2.24 21.06 -3.16
C THR A 248 1.27 21.98 -2.40
N PRO A 249 0.22 22.50 -3.03
CA PRO A 249 -0.75 23.37 -2.39
C PRO A 249 -1.62 22.60 -1.41
N SER A 250 -2.13 23.30 -0.39
CA SER A 250 -3.25 22.82 0.41
C SER A 250 -4.49 22.68 -0.46
N GLY A 251 -5.32 21.66 -0.24
CA GLY A 251 -6.53 21.46 -1.02
C GLY A 251 -7.38 20.31 -0.52
N GLN A 252 -8.23 19.78 -1.41
CA GLN A 252 -9.12 18.66 -1.12
C GLN A 252 -8.39 17.38 -0.71
N VAL A 253 -7.23 17.15 -1.33
CA VAL A 253 -6.31 16.07 -0.95
C VAL A 253 -5.17 16.69 -0.14
N GLY A 254 -4.52 15.92 0.73
CA GLY A 254 -3.36 16.39 1.49
C GLY A 254 -2.08 16.50 0.64
N SER A 255 -1.03 17.05 1.24
CA SER A 255 0.26 17.35 0.59
C SER A 255 1.32 16.27 0.80
N ARG A 256 1.00 15.16 1.46
CA ARG A 256 1.97 14.13 1.87
C ARG A 256 1.87 12.90 0.98
N PRO A 257 2.93 12.08 0.86
CA PRO A 257 2.86 10.81 0.12
C PRO A 257 1.68 9.94 0.54
N ILE A 258 1.42 9.82 1.85
CA ILE A 258 0.31 9.01 2.39
C ILE A 258 -1.07 9.44 1.86
N ASP A 259 -1.23 10.71 1.49
CA ASP A 259 -2.52 11.25 1.04
C ASP A 259 -2.86 10.86 -0.41
N VAL A 260 -1.90 10.28 -1.15
CA VAL A 260 -2.03 9.97 -2.58
C VAL A 260 -1.58 8.55 -2.96
N LEU A 261 -1.27 7.70 -1.97
CA LEU A 261 -0.84 6.33 -2.26
C LEU A 261 -1.91 5.52 -3.00
N ASP A 262 -3.17 5.64 -2.60
CA ASP A 262 -4.26 4.90 -3.22
C ASP A 262 -4.93 5.73 -4.31
N SER A 263 -4.59 5.45 -5.57
CA SER A 263 -5.20 6.13 -6.72
C SER A 263 -6.70 5.79 -6.86
N ALA A 264 -7.16 4.63 -6.40
CA ALA A 264 -8.58 4.28 -6.42
C ALA A 264 -9.36 5.11 -5.39
N ALA A 265 -8.77 5.38 -4.22
CA ALA A 265 -9.34 6.31 -3.23
C ALA A 265 -9.43 7.76 -3.75
N LEU A 266 -8.54 8.14 -4.68
CA LEU A 266 -8.61 9.41 -5.42
C LEU A 266 -9.62 9.37 -6.59
N GLY A 267 -10.24 8.22 -6.86
CA GLY A 267 -11.17 8.06 -7.98
C GLY A 267 -10.49 8.10 -9.35
N ILE A 268 -9.24 7.66 -9.45
CA ILE A 268 -8.48 7.50 -10.70
C ILE A 268 -8.61 6.05 -11.18
N VAL A 269 -9.01 5.87 -12.44
CA VAL A 269 -9.14 4.55 -13.09
C VAL A 269 -8.39 4.56 -14.43
N TYR A 270 -7.74 3.45 -14.77
CA TYR A 270 -7.08 3.23 -16.05
C TYR A 270 -7.88 2.21 -16.89
N ASP A 271 -8.04 2.44 -18.20
CA ASP A 271 -8.84 1.61 -19.12
C ASP A 271 -8.23 0.22 -19.40
N ASP A 272 -6.92 0.16 -19.58
CA ASP A 272 -6.13 -1.08 -19.71
C ASP A 272 -5.24 -1.29 -18.48
N ALA A 273 -5.74 -1.05 -17.26
CA ALA A 273 -5.07 -1.63 -16.10
C ALA A 273 -5.06 -3.14 -16.36
N VAL A 274 -3.89 -3.67 -16.71
CA VAL A 274 -3.76 -5.11 -16.93
C VAL A 274 -4.04 -5.67 -15.56
N VAL A 275 -5.25 -6.19 -15.38
CA VAL A 275 -5.55 -7.08 -14.27
C VAL A 275 -4.78 -8.35 -14.60
N GLN A 276 -3.44 -8.29 -14.51
CA GLN A 276 -2.72 -9.40 -13.95
C GLN A 276 -3.43 -9.60 -12.62
N PRO A 277 -4.09 -10.74 -12.40
CA PRO A 277 -4.72 -10.97 -11.12
C PRO A 277 -3.67 -10.63 -10.05
N PRO A 278 -4.03 -9.85 -9.00
CA PRO A 278 -3.09 -9.56 -7.92
C PRO A 278 -2.40 -10.89 -7.62
N PRO A 279 -1.05 -10.94 -7.58
CA PRO A 279 -0.34 -12.21 -7.48
C PRO A 279 -1.03 -12.98 -6.37
N GLN A 280 -1.59 -14.14 -6.75
CA GLN A 280 -2.38 -14.89 -5.79
C GLN A 280 -1.47 -15.13 -4.62
N ILE A 281 -1.78 -14.52 -3.47
CA ILE A 281 -1.04 -14.77 -2.25
C ILE A 281 -1.09 -16.30 -2.09
N PRO A 282 0.06 -16.99 -2.18
CA PRO A 282 0.05 -18.43 -2.26
C PRO A 282 -0.70 -19.00 -1.06
N LEU A 283 -1.68 -19.85 -1.34
CA LEU A 283 -2.50 -20.49 -0.33
C LEU A 283 -1.71 -21.65 0.28
N ILE A 284 -1.45 -21.59 1.57
CA ILE A 284 -1.02 -22.74 2.35
C ILE A 284 -2.28 -23.47 2.80
N VAL A 285 -2.42 -24.72 2.35
CA VAL A 285 -3.49 -25.60 2.82
C VAL A 285 -3.10 -26.13 4.20
N VAL A 286 -3.89 -25.83 5.22
CA VAL A 286 -3.63 -26.29 6.59
C VAL A 286 -3.52 -27.82 6.63
N GLY A 287 -2.42 -28.33 7.18
CA GLY A 287 -2.12 -29.76 7.29
C GLY A 287 -1.45 -30.37 6.04
N ALA A 288 -1.23 -29.61 4.97
CA ALA A 288 -0.49 -30.08 3.80
C ALA A 288 1.02 -30.07 4.02
N ALA A 289 1.76 -30.63 3.07
CA ALA A 289 3.23 -30.59 3.09
C ALA A 289 3.77 -29.16 2.99
N PRO A 290 4.94 -28.85 3.59
CA PRO A 290 5.55 -27.53 3.51
C PRO A 290 5.78 -27.05 2.07
N VAL A 291 5.40 -25.80 1.80
CA VAL A 291 5.61 -25.10 0.54
C VAL A 291 7.04 -24.60 0.50
N GLN A 292 7.81 -25.00 -0.51
CA GLN A 292 9.19 -24.52 -0.71
C GLN A 292 9.18 -23.09 -1.25
N ALA A 293 10.08 -22.26 -0.73
CA ALA A 293 10.27 -20.87 -1.13
C ALA A 293 11.73 -20.44 -0.94
N ASP A 294 12.07 -19.26 -1.46
CA ASP A 294 13.38 -18.67 -1.30
C ASP A 294 13.30 -17.15 -1.25
N ILE A 295 14.05 -16.56 -0.30
CA ILE A 295 14.35 -15.14 -0.28
C ILE A 295 15.51 -14.95 -1.27
N ALA A 296 15.17 -14.66 -2.52
CA ALA A 296 16.11 -14.53 -3.63
C ALA A 296 16.91 -13.24 -3.56
N THR A 297 16.33 -12.19 -2.97
CA THR A 297 16.96 -10.87 -2.81
C THR A 297 17.05 -10.45 -1.35
N ALA A 298 18.18 -9.87 -0.95
CA ALA A 298 18.35 -9.32 0.39
C ALA A 298 17.26 -8.29 0.72
N GLY A 299 16.58 -8.47 1.86
CA GLY A 299 15.50 -7.59 2.31
C GLY A 299 14.14 -7.86 1.67
N GLU A 300 14.03 -8.88 0.80
CA GLU A 300 12.76 -9.40 0.33
C GLU A 300 11.94 -10.00 1.47
N THR A 301 10.62 -10.02 1.29
CA THR A 301 9.67 -10.63 2.22
C THR A 301 8.61 -11.35 1.41
N ASP A 302 8.45 -12.64 1.67
CA ASP A 302 7.42 -13.47 1.07
C ASP A 302 6.13 -13.38 1.87
N VAL A 303 5.00 -13.46 1.19
CA VAL A 303 3.68 -13.44 1.85
C VAL A 303 2.86 -14.63 1.43
N PHE A 304 2.34 -15.38 2.40
CA PHE A 304 1.43 -16.50 2.21
C PHE A 304 0.10 -16.22 2.90
N ARG A 305 -0.95 -16.94 2.50
CA ARG A 305 -2.24 -16.91 3.20
C ARG A 305 -2.72 -18.32 3.54
N PHE A 306 -3.53 -18.44 4.57
CA PHE A 306 -4.23 -19.68 4.90
C PHE A 306 -5.60 -19.37 5.48
N GLU A 307 -6.51 -20.34 5.39
CA GLU A 307 -7.87 -20.22 5.90
C GLU A 307 -8.00 -21.01 7.20
N VAL A 308 -8.57 -20.38 8.23
CA VAL A 308 -8.96 -21.03 9.48
C VAL A 308 -10.49 -21.16 9.46
N PRO A 309 -11.06 -22.37 9.30
CA PRO A 309 -12.51 -22.53 9.18
C PRO A 309 -13.23 -22.46 10.54
N THR A 310 -12.54 -22.82 11.62
CA THR A 310 -13.07 -22.90 12.98
C THR A 310 -11.99 -22.53 13.98
N PHE A 311 -12.38 -21.97 15.13
CA PHE A 311 -11.43 -21.64 16.18
C PHE A 311 -10.61 -22.86 16.63
N GLY A 312 -9.30 -22.71 16.80
CA GLY A 312 -8.45 -23.78 17.34
C GLY A 312 -6.94 -23.53 17.21
N PRO A 313 -6.13 -24.42 17.78
CA PRO A 313 -4.67 -24.30 17.78
C PRO A 313 -4.10 -24.58 16.38
N HIS A 314 -3.32 -23.63 15.89
CA HIS A 314 -2.57 -23.73 14.66
C HIS A 314 -1.10 -23.46 14.94
N THR A 315 -0.25 -24.26 14.31
CA THR A 315 1.19 -24.01 14.26
C THR A 315 1.57 -23.63 12.85
N MET A 316 2.08 -22.41 12.73
CA MET A 316 2.68 -21.87 11.52
C MET A 316 4.19 -21.91 11.70
N PHE A 317 4.90 -22.55 10.80
CA PHE A 317 6.33 -22.81 10.99
C PHE A 317 7.08 -22.78 9.67
N THR A 318 8.34 -22.38 9.74
CA THR A 318 9.31 -22.55 8.67
C THR A 318 10.25 -23.72 8.97
N THR A 319 10.83 -24.29 7.92
CA THR A 319 11.91 -25.28 8.01
C THR A 319 12.93 -25.01 6.92
N GLY A 320 14.16 -25.48 7.10
CA GLY A 320 15.22 -25.33 6.11
C GLY A 320 16.52 -24.82 6.73
N PRO A 321 17.52 -24.52 5.90
CA PRO A 321 18.84 -24.07 6.36
C PRO A 321 18.91 -22.58 6.71
N SER A 322 17.89 -21.79 6.34
CA SER A 322 17.89 -20.34 6.54
C SER A 322 17.28 -19.95 7.88
N ASP A 323 17.85 -18.92 8.50
CA ASP A 323 17.35 -18.27 9.71
C ASP A 323 16.20 -17.32 9.33
N THR A 324 14.97 -17.67 9.73
CA THR A 324 13.74 -17.06 9.22
C THR A 324 13.00 -16.31 10.31
N PHE A 325 12.48 -15.14 9.98
CA PHE A 325 11.60 -14.35 10.83
C PHE A 325 10.20 -14.35 10.21
N MET A 326 9.20 -14.79 10.98
CA MET A 326 7.79 -14.86 10.57
C MET A 326 6.94 -13.88 11.36
N THR A 327 6.05 -13.17 10.67
CA THR A 327 4.97 -12.39 11.28
C THR A 327 3.63 -12.90 10.78
N LEU A 328 2.70 -13.13 11.71
CA LEU A 328 1.31 -13.48 11.44
C LEU A 328 0.45 -12.21 11.42
N PHE A 329 -0.42 -12.07 10.42
CA PHE A 329 -1.42 -11.02 10.29
C PHE A 329 -2.83 -11.58 10.12
N GLY A 330 -3.85 -10.84 10.54
CA GLY A 330 -5.26 -11.17 10.36
C GLY A 330 -6.10 -11.08 11.65
N PRO A 331 -7.31 -11.67 11.66
CA PRO A 331 -7.99 -12.27 10.51
C PRO A 331 -8.47 -11.23 9.50
N ASN A 332 -8.58 -11.61 8.23
CA ASN A 332 -9.15 -10.87 7.09
C ASN A 332 -8.50 -9.52 6.75
N ASP A 333 -7.40 -9.16 7.40
CA ASP A 333 -6.60 -7.97 7.12
C ASP A 333 -5.10 -8.33 7.11
N PRO A 334 -4.39 -8.19 5.98
CA PRO A 334 -2.96 -8.50 5.89
C PRO A 334 -2.04 -7.49 6.59
N ASN A 335 -2.59 -6.43 7.20
CA ASN A 335 -1.81 -5.38 7.86
C ASN A 335 -2.02 -5.30 9.37
N VAL A 336 -2.97 -6.07 9.94
CA VAL A 336 -3.14 -6.18 11.39
C VAL A 336 -2.26 -7.31 11.91
N GLU A 337 -1.13 -6.95 12.51
CA GLU A 337 -0.21 -7.92 13.12
C GLU A 337 -0.87 -8.59 14.32
N VAL A 338 -0.80 -9.93 14.34
CA VAL A 338 -1.22 -10.75 15.48
C VAL A 338 -0.02 -11.03 16.39
N THR A 339 1.09 -11.52 15.82
CA THR A 339 2.31 -11.89 16.55
C THR A 339 3.45 -12.18 15.57
N SER A 340 4.68 -12.27 16.06
CA SER A 340 5.87 -12.63 15.28
C SER A 340 6.80 -13.55 16.07
N ASP A 341 7.66 -14.27 15.37
CA ASP A 341 8.66 -15.20 15.91
C ASP A 341 9.83 -15.38 14.93
N ASP A 342 11.02 -15.72 15.43
CA ASP A 342 12.23 -15.95 14.62
C ASP A 342 13.04 -17.20 14.95
N ASP A 343 12.96 -17.76 16.15
CA ASP A 343 13.82 -18.88 16.53
C ASP A 343 13.16 -19.98 17.35
N ALA A 344 11.83 -19.96 17.52
CA ALA A 344 11.13 -20.98 18.31
C ALA A 344 11.03 -22.36 17.62
N GLY A 345 11.37 -22.44 16.32
CA GLY A 345 11.44 -23.66 15.54
C GLY A 345 12.85 -24.26 15.47
N GLU A 346 13.00 -25.34 14.70
CA GLU A 346 14.30 -25.99 14.55
C GLU A 346 15.25 -25.18 13.66
N ASN A 347 16.55 -25.21 13.95
CA ASN A 347 17.59 -24.56 13.13
C ASN A 347 17.36 -23.05 12.90
N PHE A 348 16.93 -22.32 13.94
CA PHE A 348 16.64 -20.87 13.86
C PHE A 348 15.51 -20.54 12.86
N ASN A 349 14.59 -21.48 12.66
CA ASN A 349 13.37 -21.19 11.92
C ASN A 349 12.30 -20.64 12.86
N ALA A 350 11.48 -19.74 12.35
CA ALA A 350 10.32 -19.25 13.06
C ALA A 350 9.25 -20.34 13.28
N GLN A 351 8.64 -20.34 14.46
CA GLN A 351 7.48 -21.17 14.78
C GLN A 351 6.49 -20.40 15.66
N ILE A 352 5.31 -20.10 15.10
CA ILE A 352 4.21 -19.46 15.82
C ILE A 352 3.15 -20.50 16.15
N ILE A 353 2.84 -20.66 17.44
CA ILE A 353 1.72 -21.49 17.93
C ILE A 353 0.65 -20.57 18.50
N ARG A 354 -0.56 -20.56 17.91
CA ARG A 354 -1.67 -19.71 18.37
C ARG A 354 -3.02 -20.40 18.20
N ASN A 355 -3.94 -20.10 19.11
CA ASN A 355 -5.36 -20.30 18.85
C ASN A 355 -5.85 -19.19 17.92
N LEU A 356 -6.36 -19.55 16.75
CA LEU A 356 -6.85 -18.62 15.74
C LEU A 356 -8.35 -18.77 15.62
N SER A 357 -9.09 -17.66 15.50
CA SER A 357 -10.51 -17.67 15.20
C SER A 357 -10.76 -17.96 13.71
N ALA A 358 -12.01 -18.20 13.33
CA ALA A 358 -12.33 -18.42 11.93
C ALA A 358 -12.05 -17.16 11.07
N GLY A 359 -11.37 -17.33 9.95
CA GLY A 359 -11.02 -16.25 9.03
C GLY A 359 -9.77 -16.55 8.19
N THR A 360 -9.43 -15.60 7.31
CA THR A 360 -8.21 -15.66 6.49
C THR A 360 -7.05 -15.01 7.21
N TYR A 361 -5.89 -15.68 7.27
CA TYR A 361 -4.68 -15.16 7.89
C TYR A 361 -3.53 -15.09 6.89
N TYR A 362 -2.54 -14.26 7.20
CA TYR A 362 -1.39 -14.02 6.33
C TYR A 362 -0.07 -14.20 7.10
N LEU A 363 0.90 -14.85 6.47
CA LEU A 363 2.26 -14.99 7.00
C LEU A 363 3.19 -14.15 6.15
N ARG A 364 3.92 -13.22 6.78
CA ARG A 364 5.06 -12.53 6.15
C ARG A 364 6.34 -13.16 6.65
N ILE A 365 7.18 -13.62 5.72
CA ILE A 365 8.42 -14.32 6.03
C ILE A 365 9.58 -13.57 5.38
N ARG A 366 10.61 -13.29 6.18
CA ARG A 366 11.89 -12.75 5.73
C ARG A 366 13.00 -13.54 6.39
N LEU A 367 14.24 -13.32 5.98
CA LEU A 367 15.36 -13.81 6.79
C LEU A 367 15.61 -12.87 7.98
N PHE A 368 16.09 -13.42 9.09
CA PHE A 368 16.37 -12.64 10.30
C PHE A 368 17.37 -11.51 10.00
N SER A 369 18.44 -11.86 9.28
CA SER A 369 19.39 -10.88 8.74
C SER A 369 18.82 -10.20 7.48
N PRO A 370 18.72 -8.87 7.43
CA PRO A 370 18.14 -8.14 6.31
C PRO A 370 19.00 -8.21 5.02
N ASN A 371 20.25 -8.67 5.14
CA ASN A 371 21.17 -8.80 4.00
C ASN A 371 21.30 -10.25 3.50
N ALA A 372 20.61 -11.20 4.15
CA ALA A 372 20.70 -12.61 3.79
C ALA A 372 19.76 -12.95 2.62
N THR A 373 20.13 -13.98 1.89
CA THR A 373 19.31 -14.68 0.89
C THR A 373 19.38 -16.16 1.20
N GLY A 374 18.37 -16.93 0.83
CA GLY A 374 18.34 -18.35 1.18
C GLY A 374 16.98 -19.01 0.99
N ASN A 375 17.01 -20.33 0.91
CA ASN A 375 15.82 -21.15 0.76
C ASN A 375 15.25 -21.57 2.12
N TYR A 376 13.94 -21.77 2.16
CA TYR A 376 13.20 -22.28 3.30
C TYR A 376 11.91 -22.96 2.81
N ALA A 377 11.17 -23.55 3.72
CA ALA A 377 9.83 -24.06 3.46
C ALA A 377 8.89 -23.56 4.55
N VAL A 378 7.64 -23.26 4.21
CA VAL A 378 6.61 -22.81 5.15
C VAL A 378 5.44 -23.78 5.18
N ALA A 379 4.89 -24.04 6.35
CA ALA A 379 3.64 -24.77 6.47
C ALA A 379 2.78 -24.23 7.61
N VAL A 380 1.50 -24.58 7.53
CA VAL A 380 0.55 -24.41 8.63
C VAL A 380 -0.04 -25.79 8.91
N ARG A 381 -0.07 -26.20 10.17
CA ARG A 381 -0.76 -27.41 10.59
C ARG A 381 -1.75 -27.08 11.71
N SER A 382 -2.91 -27.72 11.67
CA SER A 382 -3.79 -27.80 12.82
C SER A 382 -3.18 -28.82 13.78
N ASP A 383 -2.81 -28.39 14.98
CA ASP A 383 -2.26 -29.30 15.99
C ASP A 383 -3.42 -30.03 16.68
N GLY A 384 -3.97 -31.00 15.95
CA GLY A 384 -5.08 -31.81 16.42
C GLY A 384 -4.67 -32.82 17.49
N ALA A 385 -4.72 -32.42 18.76
CA ALA A 385 -5.66 -33.08 19.65
C ALA A 385 -7.04 -32.40 19.45
N PRO A 386 -8.20 -33.04 19.75
CA PRO A 386 -9.42 -32.24 19.87
C PRO A 386 -9.10 -31.03 20.74
N PRO A 387 -9.64 -29.82 20.44
CA PRO A 387 -9.39 -28.66 21.28
C PRO A 387 -9.59 -29.13 22.71
N ASN A 388 -8.64 -28.85 23.61
CA ASN A 388 -9.08 -28.70 24.98
C ASN A 388 -10.17 -27.64 24.86
N PRO A 389 -11.45 -27.99 25.05
CA PRO A 389 -12.51 -27.02 24.91
C PRO A 389 -12.11 -25.83 25.79
N ILE A 390 -12.35 -24.60 25.31
CA ILE A 390 -12.19 -23.42 26.17
C ILE A 390 -12.83 -23.81 27.51
N PRO A 391 -12.07 -23.81 28.63
CA PRO A 391 -12.57 -24.38 29.87
C PRO A 391 -13.92 -23.76 30.21
N GLU A 392 -14.92 -24.63 30.36
CA GLU A 392 -16.28 -24.20 30.59
C GLU A 392 -16.47 -23.92 32.08
N LEU A 393 -16.79 -22.67 32.41
CA LEU A 393 -17.28 -22.32 33.73
C LEU A 393 -18.76 -22.69 33.81
N ILE A 394 -19.05 -23.69 34.63
CA ILE A 394 -20.43 -24.04 34.96
C ILE A 394 -20.99 -22.91 35.84
N VAL A 395 -22.09 -22.29 35.40
CA VAL A 395 -22.82 -21.28 36.20
C VAL A 395 -23.23 -21.92 37.53
N ASP A 396 -22.93 -21.24 38.64
CA ASP A 396 -23.08 -21.73 40.03
C ASP A 396 -22.26 -23.00 40.35
N GLY A 397 -21.28 -23.31 39.51
CA GLY A 397 -20.33 -24.40 39.70
C GLY A 397 -19.17 -24.06 40.62
N ALA A 398 -18.28 -25.04 40.78
CA ALA A 398 -17.01 -24.83 41.48
C ALA A 398 -16.10 -23.86 40.70
N SER A 399 -15.24 -23.14 41.41
CA SER A 399 -14.19 -22.35 40.76
C SER A 399 -13.17 -23.25 40.07
N ILE A 400 -12.58 -22.75 38.99
CA ILE A 400 -11.44 -23.37 38.31
C ILE A 400 -10.17 -22.67 38.78
N ASP A 401 -9.20 -23.44 39.28
CA ASP A 401 -7.87 -22.95 39.63
C ASP A 401 -6.98 -22.90 38.38
N ALA A 402 -6.23 -21.81 38.21
CA ALA A 402 -5.39 -21.52 37.05
C ALA A 402 -4.16 -20.67 37.41
N ALA A 403 -3.32 -20.39 36.42
CA ALA A 403 -2.18 -19.50 36.58
C ALA A 403 -1.80 -18.80 35.27
N ILE A 404 -1.62 -17.48 35.34
CA ILE A 404 -1.03 -16.69 34.27
C ILE A 404 0.45 -17.06 34.21
N SER A 405 0.80 -17.91 33.25
CA SER A 405 2.05 -18.68 33.27
C SER A 405 3.21 -17.94 32.60
N ALA A 406 2.93 -16.86 31.87
CA ALA A 406 3.91 -16.02 31.20
C ALA A 406 3.47 -14.54 31.19
N ALA A 407 4.44 -13.63 31.04
CA ALA A 407 4.16 -12.21 30.85
C ALA A 407 3.34 -11.99 29.56
N ASN A 408 2.41 -11.04 29.59
CA ASN A 408 1.47 -10.72 28.49
C ASN A 408 0.59 -11.89 28.00
N GLU A 409 0.46 -12.95 28.80
CA GLU A 409 -0.45 -14.06 28.52
C GLU A 409 -1.84 -13.79 29.10
N SER A 410 -2.86 -14.44 28.53
CA SER A 410 -4.24 -14.34 28.99
C SER A 410 -4.98 -15.65 28.82
N ASP A 411 -5.56 -16.14 29.90
CA ASP A 411 -6.44 -17.31 29.91
C ASP A 411 -7.84 -16.93 29.41
N VAL A 412 -8.50 -17.85 28.72
CA VAL A 412 -9.88 -17.65 28.24
C VAL A 412 -10.77 -18.78 28.75
N TYR A 413 -11.95 -18.41 29.24
CA TYR A 413 -12.98 -19.30 29.72
C TYR A 413 -14.29 -19.03 28.98
N ARG A 414 -15.11 -20.06 28.78
CA ARG A 414 -16.45 -19.92 28.22
C ARG A 414 -17.51 -20.27 29.25
N PHE A 415 -18.70 -19.73 29.13
CA PHE A 415 -19.86 -20.15 29.91
C PHE A 415 -21.14 -19.87 29.15
N ASN A 416 -22.16 -20.71 29.37
CA ASN A 416 -23.44 -20.59 28.69
C ASN A 416 -24.51 -20.01 29.62
N ILE A 417 -25.17 -18.97 29.17
CA ILE A 417 -26.31 -18.34 29.86
C ILE A 417 -27.60 -18.92 29.29
N ALA A 418 -28.41 -19.52 30.16
CA ALA A 418 -29.68 -20.14 29.76
C ALA A 418 -30.89 -19.20 29.90
N ALA A 419 -30.81 -18.21 30.78
CA ALA A 419 -31.89 -17.28 31.09
C ALA A 419 -31.33 -15.87 31.30
N GLU A 420 -32.10 -14.86 30.91
CA GLU A 420 -31.70 -13.48 31.16
C GLU A 420 -31.74 -13.18 32.67
N ALA A 421 -30.58 -12.86 33.24
CA ALA A 421 -30.43 -12.54 34.67
C ALA A 421 -29.15 -11.73 34.89
N VAL A 422 -28.91 -11.30 36.13
CA VAL A 422 -27.63 -10.73 36.53
C VAL A 422 -26.66 -11.85 36.87
N TYR A 423 -25.49 -11.83 36.26
CA TYR A 423 -24.42 -12.78 36.51
C TYR A 423 -23.20 -12.07 37.10
N THR A 424 -22.54 -12.73 38.05
CA THR A 424 -21.25 -12.29 38.60
C THR A 424 -20.16 -13.22 38.10
N ILE A 425 -19.20 -12.68 37.37
CA ILE A 425 -17.95 -13.36 36.99
C ILE A 425 -16.87 -12.78 37.88
N GLU A 426 -16.15 -13.61 38.62
CA GLU A 426 -15.13 -13.14 39.56
C GLU A 426 -13.91 -14.05 39.61
N THR A 427 -12.76 -13.42 39.82
CA THR A 427 -11.51 -14.10 40.17
C THR A 427 -11.26 -14.04 41.69
N SER A 428 -10.44 -14.95 42.19
CA SER A 428 -9.91 -14.89 43.56
C SER A 428 -8.48 -15.42 43.62
N GLY A 429 -7.73 -15.00 44.63
CA GLY A 429 -6.33 -15.38 44.81
C GLY A 429 -5.47 -14.19 45.25
N THR A 430 -4.16 -14.35 45.17
CA THR A 430 -3.18 -13.30 45.51
C THR A 430 -2.70 -12.50 44.31
N THR A 431 -3.04 -12.93 43.09
CA THR A 431 -2.59 -12.33 41.84
C THR A 431 -3.50 -11.16 41.46
N ASP A 432 -2.88 -10.07 40.99
CA ASP A 432 -3.57 -8.87 40.51
C ASP A 432 -4.10 -9.13 39.10
N THR A 433 -5.41 -9.39 38.99
CA THR A 433 -6.03 -9.90 37.77
C THR A 433 -6.86 -8.82 37.08
N PHE A 434 -6.75 -8.74 35.76
CA PHE A 434 -7.59 -7.91 34.90
C PHE A 434 -8.42 -8.81 34.00
N MET A 435 -9.73 -8.60 33.97
CA MET A 435 -10.68 -9.42 33.23
C MET A 435 -11.47 -8.59 32.22
N THR A 436 -11.66 -9.14 31.02
CA THR A 436 -12.62 -8.66 30.02
C THR A 436 -13.68 -9.72 29.75
N LEU A 437 -14.91 -9.27 29.50
CA LEU A 437 -16.05 -10.11 29.16
C LEU A 437 -16.47 -9.86 27.72
N HIS A 438 -16.71 -10.94 26.97
CA HIS A 438 -17.08 -10.91 25.55
C HIS A 438 -18.33 -11.76 25.28
N GLY A 439 -19.10 -11.38 24.26
CA GLY A 439 -20.28 -12.13 23.78
C GLY A 439 -21.54 -11.25 23.59
N PRO A 440 -22.72 -11.87 23.39
CA PRO A 440 -22.92 -13.31 23.23
C PRO A 440 -22.36 -13.87 21.91
N ASP A 441 -22.10 -15.17 21.89
CA ASP A 441 -21.75 -16.03 20.74
C ASP A 441 -20.52 -15.55 19.93
N SER A 442 -19.65 -14.76 20.57
CA SER A 442 -18.43 -14.24 19.97
C SER A 442 -17.39 -13.86 21.03
N GLU A 443 -16.14 -14.25 20.81
CA GLU A 443 -14.98 -13.84 21.63
C GLU A 443 -14.49 -12.40 21.34
N ILE A 444 -15.04 -11.76 20.31
CA ILE A 444 -14.52 -10.48 19.79
C ILE A 444 -15.12 -9.27 20.52
N PRO A 445 -16.45 -9.05 20.53
CA PRO A 445 -17.02 -7.84 21.13
C PRO A 445 -16.84 -7.86 22.64
N GLU A 446 -15.95 -7.01 23.15
CA GLU A 446 -15.84 -6.73 24.58
C GLU A 446 -17.12 -6.00 25.02
N ILE A 447 -17.83 -6.59 25.97
CA ILE A 447 -19.02 -5.99 26.54
C ILE A 447 -18.74 -5.36 27.91
N ASP A 448 -17.74 -5.84 28.65
CA ASP A 448 -17.38 -5.32 29.98
C ASP A 448 -15.93 -5.62 30.36
N ARG A 449 -15.39 -4.91 31.37
CA ARG A 449 -14.04 -5.14 31.91
C ARG A 449 -13.90 -4.69 33.37
N ASN A 450 -13.05 -5.36 34.15
CA ASN A 450 -12.73 -4.98 35.53
C ASN A 450 -11.40 -5.59 36.02
N ASP A 451 -10.73 -4.95 36.99
CA ASP A 451 -9.47 -5.37 37.63
C ASP A 451 -9.49 -5.44 39.16
N ASP A 452 -10.28 -4.62 39.85
CA ASP A 452 -10.26 -4.53 41.32
C ASP A 452 -11.64 -4.59 41.99
N GLY A 453 -12.67 -5.01 41.26
CA GLY A 453 -14.05 -5.07 41.75
C GLY A 453 -14.33 -6.22 42.74
N GLY A 454 -13.38 -7.15 42.91
CA GLY A 454 -13.45 -8.32 43.78
C GLY A 454 -12.76 -8.12 45.14
N VAL A 455 -12.43 -9.23 45.82
CA VAL A 455 -11.66 -9.18 47.07
C VAL A 455 -10.17 -8.97 46.75
N SER A 456 -9.53 -8.02 47.43
CA SER A 456 -8.13 -7.64 47.19
C SER A 456 -7.94 -7.02 45.79
N PHE A 457 -7.09 -7.61 44.94
CA PHE A 457 -6.76 -7.12 43.59
C PHE A 457 -7.35 -8.02 42.51
N ASN A 458 -8.51 -8.60 42.77
CA ASN A 458 -9.15 -9.53 41.85
C ASN A 458 -10.26 -8.84 41.07
N ALA A 459 -10.39 -9.20 39.80
CA ALA A 459 -11.46 -8.73 38.94
C ALA A 459 -12.82 -9.31 39.33
N ARG A 460 -13.86 -8.47 39.24
CA ARG A 460 -15.26 -8.87 39.36
C ARG A 460 -16.14 -8.06 38.41
N ILE A 461 -16.87 -8.76 37.55
CA ILE A 461 -17.85 -8.18 36.63
C ILE A 461 -19.24 -8.66 37.06
N GLN A 462 -20.16 -7.72 37.29
CA GLN A 462 -21.57 -8.03 37.57
C GLN A 462 -22.43 -7.38 36.48
N ARG A 463 -23.09 -8.20 35.66
CA ARG A 463 -23.81 -7.71 34.47
C ARG A 463 -25.08 -8.50 34.18
N GLN A 464 -26.10 -7.82 33.68
CA GLN A 464 -27.28 -8.47 33.10
C GLN A 464 -26.91 -9.07 31.73
N LEU A 465 -27.02 -10.39 31.59
CA LEU A 465 -26.69 -11.13 30.37
C LEU A 465 -27.94 -11.82 29.83
N ALA A 466 -28.13 -11.77 28.52
CA ALA A 466 -29.17 -12.52 27.82
C ALA A 466 -28.70 -13.96 27.55
N PRO A 467 -29.60 -14.89 27.16
CA PRO A 467 -29.19 -16.24 26.77
C PRO A 467 -28.17 -16.24 25.62
N GLY A 468 -27.13 -17.07 25.73
CA GLY A 468 -26.04 -17.17 24.75
C GLY A 468 -24.73 -17.65 25.38
N GLU A 469 -23.72 -17.89 24.55
CA GLU A 469 -22.37 -18.24 24.99
C GLU A 469 -21.53 -16.98 25.23
N TYR A 470 -20.82 -16.91 26.35
CA TYR A 470 -19.98 -15.78 26.73
C TYR A 470 -18.57 -16.22 27.08
N PHE A 471 -17.63 -15.29 26.98
CA PHE A 471 -16.20 -15.56 27.17
C PHE A 471 -15.57 -14.57 28.15
N ALA A 472 -14.90 -15.09 29.18
CA ALA A 472 -14.11 -14.30 30.11
C ALA A 472 -12.63 -14.47 29.79
N ARG A 473 -11.93 -13.37 29.54
CA ARG A 473 -10.48 -13.35 29.33
C ARG A 473 -9.81 -12.74 30.55
N VAL A 474 -8.89 -13.48 31.16
CA VAL A 474 -8.18 -13.07 32.38
C VAL A 474 -6.70 -12.95 32.08
N ARG A 475 -6.10 -11.83 32.47
CA ARG A 475 -4.65 -11.60 32.41
C ARG A 475 -4.17 -10.98 33.71
N HIS A 476 -2.86 -10.87 33.88
CA HIS A 476 -2.32 -10.04 34.96
C HIS A 476 -2.56 -8.56 34.65
N TYR A 477 -2.84 -7.72 35.67
CA TYR A 477 -3.03 -6.27 35.48
C TYR A 477 -1.79 -5.60 34.86
N SER A 478 -0.62 -5.84 35.47
CA SER A 478 0.70 -5.52 34.89
C SER A 478 1.07 -6.43 33.73
N ALA A 479 1.58 -5.85 32.64
CA ALA A 479 2.06 -6.53 31.43
C ALA A 479 3.13 -7.62 31.71
N ASN A 480 3.93 -7.45 32.77
CA ASN A 480 5.01 -8.38 33.10
C ASN A 480 4.67 -9.32 34.27
N GLY A 481 3.46 -9.23 34.82
CA GLY A 481 3.08 -10.01 35.98
C GLY A 481 2.60 -11.41 35.60
N THR A 482 2.80 -12.35 36.53
CA THR A 482 2.40 -13.76 36.44
C THR A 482 1.91 -14.21 37.81
N GLY A 483 1.07 -15.23 37.88
CA GLY A 483 0.64 -15.76 39.17
C GLY A 483 -0.60 -16.63 39.10
N SER A 484 -0.87 -17.34 40.20
CA SER A 484 -2.03 -18.21 40.34
C SER A 484 -3.29 -17.44 40.72
N TYR A 485 -4.43 -17.89 40.23
CA TYR A 485 -5.75 -17.36 40.56
C TYR A 485 -6.80 -18.47 40.38
N SER A 486 -8.03 -18.20 40.78
CA SER A 486 -9.18 -19.04 40.48
C SER A 486 -10.31 -18.19 39.91
N ILE A 487 -11.17 -18.75 39.08
CA ILE A 487 -12.31 -18.04 38.46
C ILE A 487 -13.61 -18.82 38.59
N ARG A 488 -14.75 -18.12 38.71
CA ARG A 488 -16.10 -18.70 38.69
C ARG A 488 -17.16 -17.76 38.14
N VAL A 489 -18.34 -18.31 37.83
CA VAL A 489 -19.54 -17.57 37.42
C VAL A 489 -20.70 -17.93 38.35
N ILE A 490 -21.42 -16.92 38.85
CA ILE A 490 -22.55 -17.06 39.77
C ILE A 490 -23.78 -16.37 39.16
N GLN A 491 -24.94 -17.01 39.22
CA GLN A 491 -26.22 -16.37 38.94
C GLN A 491 -26.73 -15.63 40.18
N GLY A 492 -27.03 -14.34 40.02
CA GLY A 492 -27.49 -13.45 41.10
C GLY A 492 -28.99 -13.49 41.37
#